data_AF-A0A5M9J726-F1
#
_entry.id   AF-A0A5M9J726-F1
#
_cell.length_a   1.000
_cell.length_b   1.000
_cell.length_c   1.000
_cell.angle_alpha   90.00
_cell.angle_beta   90.00
_cell.angle_gamma   90.00
#
_symmetry.space_group_name_H-M   'P 1'
#
loop_
_entity.id
_entity.type
_entity.pdbx_description
1 polymer ?
#
loop_
_entity_poly.entity_id
_entity_poly.type
_entity_poly.pdbx_seq_one_letter_code
_entity_poly.pdbx_strand_id
1 'polypeptide(L)'
;MAIRSRISLAARRARVSSASSACSRIRPLRPLAQMRWQSTASTEDSEGIAKGTTGTSKTIKFTSETYPEIKRDSRFAQISEENVKFFKDLLGKESAVIDGVTKDATDDIEPFNGDWMRKYRGHTSLVFETWVYGGIVPQGGNTGLVGGSVPVFDEIVINMSRMNQIRSFDEVSGTLVVDAGVVLETADNYLAERKHIFPLDLGAKGSCHIGGNVATNAGGLRLLRYGSLHGNVLGIEAVLPDGTIVDDLSKLRKNNTEAFKEAKGQLSEILSAFELMDSYSQDLVQRVTKNKRPLEGEYPFYCLIETSGSNSEHDQEKLNNFLEHVMEKEIVSDGTLAENATQIKDLWGWREGIPECLGHWGGLVDDVREKITEAGLIGDTSDHPVVGVVGYGHMGDSNLHLNVATRSYDKRVEKVLEPFVYEWIAKRNGSISAEHGLGLAKKNYIGYSRSETMIGLMKQIKNLYDPNGIMNPYKYI
;
A
#
# COMPACT_ATOMS: atom_id res chain seq x y z
N MET A 1 -23.05 19.67 65.04
CA MET A 1 -23.69 20.93 64.60
C MET A 1 -23.32 21.14 63.14
N ALA A 2 -24.02 20.59 62.15
CA ALA A 2 -25.38 20.88 61.67
C ALA A 2 -25.55 22.29 61.10
N ILE A 3 -25.55 22.41 59.75
CA ILE A 3 -26.59 23.12 58.99
C ILE A 3 -26.85 22.33 57.69
N ARG A 4 -28.11 21.92 57.53
CA ARG A 4 -28.68 21.21 56.37
C ARG A 4 -29.23 22.23 55.37
N SER A 5 -29.19 21.92 54.08
CA SER A 5 -30.26 22.32 53.16
C SER A 5 -30.60 21.14 52.23
N ARG A 6 -31.86 20.70 52.33
CA ARG A 6 -32.57 19.85 51.37
C ARG A 6 -33.62 20.73 50.71
N ILE A 7 -33.78 20.65 49.40
CA ILE A 7 -35.06 20.90 48.73
C ILE A 7 -35.26 19.80 47.68
N SER A 8 -36.48 19.27 47.65
CA SER A 8 -36.95 18.13 46.87
C SER A 8 -38.00 18.55 45.83
N LEU A 9 -37.96 17.87 44.69
CA LEU A 9 -39.01 17.52 43.69
C LEU A 9 -40.01 18.57 43.16
N ALA A 10 -40.10 18.61 41.82
CA ALA A 10 -41.39 18.55 41.12
C ALA A 10 -41.24 17.96 39.71
N ALA A 11 -41.83 16.78 39.48
CA ALA A 11 -42.10 16.22 38.17
C ALA A 11 -43.42 16.80 37.63
N ARG A 12 -43.47 17.16 36.34
CA ARG A 12 -44.73 17.29 35.60
C ARG A 12 -44.63 16.56 34.26
N ARG A 13 -45.50 15.57 34.10
CA ARG A 13 -45.90 14.96 32.82
C ARG A 13 -46.66 15.98 31.98
N ALA A 14 -46.40 16.01 30.68
CA ALA A 14 -47.37 16.42 29.67
C ALA A 14 -47.56 15.25 28.69
N ARG A 15 -48.82 14.84 28.49
CA ARG A 15 -49.24 13.82 27.51
C ARG A 15 -49.58 14.49 26.18
N VAL A 16 -48.99 13.94 25.12
CA VAL A 16 -49.53 13.56 23.78
C VAL A 16 -50.48 14.52 23.07
N SER A 17 -50.10 14.89 21.83
CA SER A 17 -51.03 14.85 20.70
C SER A 17 -50.35 14.19 19.50
N SER A 18 -51.11 13.30 18.84
CA SER A 18 -50.77 12.51 17.67
C SER A 18 -51.36 13.13 16.41
N ALA A 19 -50.57 13.29 15.34
CA ALA A 19 -51.02 13.39 13.94
C ALA A 19 -49.78 13.22 13.04
N SER A 20 -49.58 12.03 12.48
CA SER A 20 -49.95 11.66 11.09
C SER A 20 -48.90 12.04 10.06
N SER A 21 -48.26 10.99 9.56
CA SER A 21 -47.48 10.84 8.33
C SER A 21 -47.74 11.88 7.23
N ALA A 22 -46.69 12.57 6.81
CA ALA A 22 -46.51 13.00 5.44
C ALA A 22 -45.05 12.76 5.05
N CYS A 23 -44.84 11.66 4.35
CA CYS A 23 -43.60 11.29 3.69
C CYS A 23 -43.29 12.34 2.62
N SER A 24 -42.43 13.31 2.91
CA SER A 24 -41.85 14.16 1.88
C SER A 24 -40.73 13.39 1.20
N ARG A 25 -41.00 12.97 -0.04
CA ARG A 25 -40.00 12.43 -0.97
C ARG A 25 -38.87 13.45 -1.11
N ILE A 26 -37.75 13.19 -0.46
CA ILE A 26 -36.48 13.84 -0.80
C ILE A 26 -36.15 13.37 -2.22
N ARG A 27 -36.24 14.30 -3.19
CA ARG A 27 -35.79 14.06 -4.56
C ARG A 27 -34.30 13.67 -4.50
N PRO A 28 -33.85 12.63 -5.20
CA PRO A 28 -32.42 12.43 -5.39
C PRO A 28 -31.91 13.64 -6.18
N LEU A 29 -30.98 14.38 -5.59
CA LEU A 29 -30.19 15.36 -6.31
C LEU A 29 -29.50 14.60 -7.44
N ARG A 30 -29.88 14.91 -8.68
CA ARG A 30 -29.11 14.48 -9.86
C ARG A 30 -27.68 14.96 -9.64
N PRO A 31 -26.65 14.12 -9.85
CA PRO A 31 -25.30 14.62 -9.99
C PRO A 31 -25.35 15.63 -11.15
N LEU A 32 -24.96 16.87 -10.87
CA LEU A 32 -24.55 17.78 -11.94
C LEU A 32 -23.53 17.02 -12.76
N ALA A 33 -23.76 16.94 -14.07
CA ALA A 33 -22.86 16.31 -15.01
C ALA A 33 -21.42 16.73 -14.66
N GLN A 34 -20.58 15.75 -14.30
CA GLN A 34 -19.16 15.98 -14.18
C GLN A 34 -18.70 16.46 -15.55
N MET A 35 -18.50 17.77 -15.66
CA MET A 35 -17.82 18.39 -16.76
C MET A 35 -16.40 17.82 -16.70
N ARG A 36 -16.12 16.81 -17.54
CA ARG A 36 -14.76 16.34 -17.80
C ARG A 36 -13.93 17.59 -18.09
N TRP A 37 -13.04 17.95 -17.19
CA TRP A 37 -11.93 18.82 -17.52
C TRP A 37 -11.01 18.02 -18.43
N GLN A 38 -11.34 18.00 -19.73
CA GLN A 38 -10.32 17.79 -20.73
C GLN A 38 -9.37 18.95 -20.57
N SER A 39 -8.15 18.66 -20.13
CA SER A 39 -7.01 19.56 -20.29
C SER A 39 -6.79 19.75 -21.80
N THR A 40 -7.51 20.70 -22.39
CA THR A 40 -7.06 21.37 -23.61
C THR A 40 -6.09 22.42 -23.14
N ALA A 41 -4.79 22.12 -23.24
CA ALA A 41 -3.75 23.14 -23.13
C ALA A 41 -4.03 24.20 -24.22
N SER A 42 -4.53 25.36 -23.80
CA SER A 42 -4.58 26.55 -24.63
C SER A 42 -3.15 27.02 -24.84
N THR A 43 -2.64 26.90 -26.07
CA THR A 43 -1.40 27.56 -26.50
C THR A 43 -1.68 29.05 -26.63
N GLU A 44 -1.20 29.84 -25.68
CA GLU A 44 -0.93 31.26 -25.91
C GLU A 44 0.50 31.42 -26.43
N ASP A 45 0.62 32.23 -27.48
CA ASP A 45 1.79 32.42 -28.31
C ASP A 45 3.02 32.92 -27.55
N SER A 46 4.13 32.18 -27.65
CA SER A 46 5.47 32.74 -27.55
C SER A 46 6.33 32.14 -28.64
N GLU A 47 6.79 33.01 -29.55
CA GLU A 47 7.54 32.69 -30.76
C GLU A 47 8.81 31.89 -30.48
N GLY A 48 8.99 30.79 -31.22
CA GLY A 48 10.28 30.15 -31.39
C GLY A 48 10.22 28.62 -31.40
N ILE A 49 10.74 28.04 -32.49
CA ILE A 49 11.29 26.67 -32.61
C ILE A 49 10.39 25.62 -33.31
N ALA A 50 10.85 25.28 -34.53
CA ALA A 50 10.76 24.04 -35.30
C ALA A 50 9.41 23.27 -35.35
N LYS A 51 8.80 23.26 -36.54
CA LYS A 51 7.73 22.33 -36.94
C LYS A 51 8.22 20.87 -36.88
N GLY A 52 7.89 20.17 -35.80
CA GLY A 52 7.97 18.72 -35.70
C GLY A 52 6.77 18.05 -36.36
N THR A 53 7.05 17.12 -37.27
CA THR A 53 6.07 16.22 -37.91
C THR A 53 5.25 15.46 -36.87
N THR A 54 3.93 15.38 -37.10
CA THR A 54 2.98 14.57 -36.34
C THR A 54 3.40 13.11 -36.35
N GLY A 55 3.98 12.63 -35.24
CA GLY A 55 4.34 11.24 -35.04
C GLY A 55 3.09 10.38 -34.90
N THR A 56 3.00 9.31 -35.69
CA THR A 56 2.07 8.21 -35.50
C THR A 56 2.22 7.64 -34.09
N SER A 57 1.12 7.51 -33.35
CA SER A 57 1.10 6.82 -32.06
C SER A 57 1.61 5.40 -32.27
N LYS A 58 2.83 5.09 -31.81
CA LYS A 58 3.39 3.74 -31.89
C LYS A 58 2.57 2.82 -31.00
N THR A 59 1.83 1.90 -31.60
CA THR A 59 1.12 0.83 -30.89
C THR A 59 2.14 0.01 -30.09
N ILE A 60 1.92 -0.10 -28.78
CA ILE A 60 2.77 -0.88 -27.87
C ILE A 60 2.58 -2.37 -28.22
N LYS A 61 3.68 -3.11 -28.30
CA LYS A 61 3.64 -4.57 -28.54
C LYS A 61 2.98 -5.27 -27.36
N PHE A 62 2.37 -6.43 -27.62
CA PHE A 62 1.83 -7.23 -26.53
C PHE A 62 2.96 -7.69 -25.59
N THR A 63 2.65 -7.79 -24.30
CA THR A 63 3.58 -8.28 -23.29
C THR A 63 4.09 -9.67 -23.66
N SER A 64 3.21 -10.56 -24.14
CA SER A 64 3.55 -11.90 -24.61
C SER A 64 4.51 -11.95 -25.82
N GLU A 65 4.50 -10.90 -26.67
CA GLU A 65 5.44 -10.78 -27.79
C GLU A 65 6.79 -10.22 -27.34
N THR A 66 6.77 -9.35 -26.33
CA THR A 66 7.96 -8.70 -25.77
C THR A 66 8.75 -9.67 -24.89
N TYR A 67 8.06 -10.59 -24.22
CA TYR A 67 8.60 -11.61 -23.31
C TYR A 67 8.18 -13.02 -23.79
N PRO A 68 8.72 -13.51 -24.92
CA PRO A 68 8.30 -14.77 -25.55
C PRO A 68 8.60 -16.02 -24.72
N GLU A 69 9.48 -15.91 -23.71
CA GLU A 69 9.77 -16.95 -22.73
C GLU A 69 8.61 -17.20 -21.77
N ILE A 70 7.74 -16.22 -21.55
CA ILE A 70 6.54 -16.38 -20.76
C ILE A 70 5.50 -17.08 -21.64
N LYS A 71 5.00 -18.22 -21.18
CA LYS A 71 3.96 -19.00 -21.87
C LYS A 71 2.64 -18.91 -21.13
N ARG A 72 1.55 -18.77 -21.90
CA ARG A 72 0.20 -18.87 -21.37
C ARG A 72 0.03 -20.25 -20.75
N ASP A 73 -0.52 -20.28 -19.55
CA ASP A 73 -0.78 -21.53 -18.85
C ASP A 73 -1.95 -22.25 -19.53
N SER A 74 -1.75 -23.48 -19.96
CA SER A 74 -2.76 -24.27 -20.66
C SER A 74 -3.90 -24.72 -19.75
N ARG A 75 -3.73 -24.63 -18.42
CA ARG A 75 -4.78 -24.94 -17.44
C ARG A 75 -5.87 -23.87 -17.40
N PHE A 76 -5.57 -22.64 -17.81
CA PHE A 76 -6.57 -21.58 -17.85
C PHE A 76 -7.49 -21.77 -19.06
N ALA A 77 -8.78 -21.88 -18.79
CA ALA A 77 -9.80 -21.89 -19.83
C ALA A 77 -9.77 -20.60 -20.65
N GLN A 78 -10.23 -20.68 -21.90
CA GLN A 78 -10.56 -19.48 -22.68
C GLN A 78 -12.00 -19.08 -22.37
N ILE A 79 -12.25 -17.78 -22.35
CA ILE A 79 -13.59 -17.24 -22.09
C ILE A 79 -14.52 -17.54 -23.26
N SER A 80 -15.66 -18.15 -22.96
CA SER A 80 -16.74 -18.42 -23.92
C SER A 80 -17.90 -17.42 -23.78
N GLU A 81 -18.79 -17.40 -24.76
CA GLU A 81 -20.04 -16.61 -24.70
C GLU A 81 -20.92 -17.01 -23.50
N GLU A 82 -20.90 -18.30 -23.12
CA GLU A 82 -21.64 -18.81 -21.95
C GLU A 82 -21.11 -18.21 -20.65
N ASN A 83 -19.79 -18.04 -20.54
CA ASN A 83 -19.18 -17.37 -19.39
C ASN A 83 -19.62 -15.90 -19.32
N VAL A 84 -19.60 -15.19 -20.46
CA VAL A 84 -20.06 -13.80 -20.52
C VAL A 84 -21.51 -13.67 -20.08
N LYS A 85 -22.39 -14.56 -20.56
CA LYS A 85 -23.80 -14.59 -20.14
C LYS A 85 -23.92 -14.81 -18.63
N PHE A 86 -23.19 -15.79 -18.09
CA PHE A 86 -23.18 -16.05 -16.65
C PHE A 86 -22.80 -14.80 -15.83
N PHE A 87 -21.78 -14.02 -16.23
CA PHE A 87 -21.41 -12.79 -15.49
C PHE A 87 -22.44 -11.68 -15.61
N LYS A 88 -23.04 -11.50 -16.79
CA LYS A 88 -24.13 -10.52 -16.97
C LYS A 88 -25.32 -10.85 -16.06
N ASP A 89 -25.68 -12.13 -15.97
CA ASP A 89 -26.75 -12.62 -15.11
C ASP A 89 -26.40 -12.45 -13.62
N LEU A 90 -25.17 -12.80 -13.22
CA LEU A 90 -24.69 -12.68 -11.84
C LEU A 90 -24.68 -11.22 -11.35
N LEU A 91 -24.24 -10.29 -12.19
CA LEU A 91 -24.09 -8.87 -11.83
C LEU A 91 -25.41 -8.08 -11.94
N GLY A 92 -26.42 -8.65 -12.62
CA GLY A 92 -27.75 -8.06 -12.78
C GLY A 92 -27.79 -6.72 -13.53
N LYS A 93 -26.67 -6.27 -14.10
CA LYS A 93 -26.53 -5.01 -14.86
C LYS A 93 -25.58 -5.21 -16.03
N GLU A 94 -26.07 -5.09 -17.25
CA GLU A 94 -25.22 -5.22 -18.46
C GLU A 94 -23.99 -4.30 -18.43
N SER A 95 -24.13 -3.07 -17.90
CA SER A 95 -23.03 -2.12 -17.81
C SER A 95 -21.86 -2.57 -16.93
N ALA A 96 -22.01 -3.61 -16.09
CA ALA A 96 -20.95 -4.13 -15.23
C ALA A 96 -19.98 -5.07 -15.94
N VAL A 97 -20.24 -5.39 -17.21
CA VAL A 97 -19.37 -6.23 -18.04
C VAL A 97 -19.03 -5.49 -19.32
N ILE A 98 -17.73 -5.27 -19.56
CA ILE A 98 -17.23 -4.86 -20.88
C ILE A 98 -16.88 -6.16 -21.63
N ASP A 99 -17.61 -6.41 -22.70
CA ASP A 99 -17.66 -7.68 -23.41
C ASP A 99 -17.06 -7.55 -24.80
N GLY A 100 -15.79 -7.97 -24.94
CA GLY A 100 -15.08 -8.06 -26.20
C GLY A 100 -15.13 -9.45 -26.83
N VAL A 101 -15.90 -10.38 -26.24
CA VAL A 101 -16.04 -11.76 -26.74
C VAL A 101 -17.19 -11.85 -27.72
N THR A 102 -18.35 -11.27 -27.38
CA THR A 102 -19.56 -11.32 -28.23
C THR A 102 -19.80 -10.05 -29.03
N LYS A 103 -19.09 -8.96 -28.70
CA LYS A 103 -19.23 -7.64 -29.33
C LYS A 103 -17.86 -7.07 -29.66
N ASP A 104 -17.80 -6.16 -30.63
CA ASP A 104 -16.61 -5.34 -30.85
C ASP A 104 -16.57 -4.22 -29.78
N ALA A 105 -15.86 -4.50 -28.68
CA ALA A 105 -15.62 -3.57 -27.58
C ALA A 105 -14.13 -3.22 -27.45
N THR A 106 -13.39 -3.30 -28.55
CA THR A 106 -11.92 -3.14 -28.56
C THR A 106 -11.49 -1.81 -27.94
N ASP A 107 -12.14 -0.71 -28.31
CA ASP A 107 -11.84 0.64 -27.81
C ASP A 107 -12.16 0.81 -26.31
N ASP A 108 -13.18 0.13 -25.82
CA ASP A 108 -13.59 0.17 -24.41
C ASP A 108 -12.67 -0.67 -23.52
N ILE A 109 -12.06 -1.74 -24.06
CA ILE A 109 -11.20 -2.67 -23.33
C ILE A 109 -9.74 -2.23 -23.30
N GLU A 110 -9.27 -1.57 -24.36
CA GLU A 110 -7.86 -1.17 -24.52
C GLU A 110 -7.27 -0.42 -23.30
N PRO A 111 -7.99 0.51 -22.62
CA PRO A 111 -7.47 1.17 -21.42
C PRO A 111 -7.12 0.23 -20.26
N PHE A 112 -7.70 -0.98 -20.21
CA PHE A 112 -7.44 -1.99 -19.19
C PHE A 112 -6.27 -2.91 -19.55
N ASN A 113 -5.89 -2.94 -20.82
CA ASN A 113 -4.78 -3.75 -21.32
C ASN A 113 -3.43 -3.01 -21.22
N GLY A 114 -3.41 -1.69 -21.38
CA GLY A 114 -2.19 -0.88 -21.31
C GLY A 114 -1.84 -0.43 -19.88
N ASP A 115 -0.56 -0.49 -19.50
CA ASP A 115 -0.12 0.05 -18.21
C ASP A 115 0.17 1.56 -18.27
N TRP A 116 0.32 2.17 -17.09
CA TRP A 116 0.61 3.61 -16.96
C TRP A 116 1.84 4.06 -17.74
N MET A 117 2.91 3.26 -17.73
CA MET A 117 4.19 3.58 -18.37
C MET A 117 4.20 3.25 -19.86
N ARG A 118 3.12 2.69 -20.41
CA ARG A 118 3.02 2.26 -21.81
C ARG A 118 4.11 1.25 -22.21
N LYS A 119 4.51 0.40 -21.26
CA LYS A 119 5.53 -0.65 -21.39
C LYS A 119 4.92 -2.03 -21.55
N TYR A 120 3.77 -2.27 -20.94
CA TYR A 120 3.08 -3.55 -20.91
C TYR A 120 1.69 -3.42 -21.53
N ARG A 121 1.31 -4.38 -22.36
CA ARG A 121 0.01 -4.45 -23.01
C ARG A 121 -0.51 -5.88 -23.03
N GLY A 122 -1.62 -6.12 -22.32
CA GLY A 122 -2.34 -7.39 -22.33
C GLY A 122 -3.27 -7.53 -23.54
N HIS A 123 -4.02 -8.63 -23.58
CA HIS A 123 -5.09 -8.86 -24.55
C HIS A 123 -6.33 -9.47 -23.90
N THR A 124 -6.72 -8.94 -22.73
CA THR A 124 -8.02 -9.30 -22.13
C THR A 124 -9.14 -9.00 -23.12
N SER A 125 -10.15 -9.85 -23.10
CA SER A 125 -11.40 -9.70 -23.86
C SER A 125 -12.62 -9.48 -22.95
N LEU A 126 -12.40 -9.43 -21.63
CA LEU A 126 -13.48 -9.34 -20.65
C LEU A 126 -13.06 -8.56 -19.39
N VAL A 127 -13.88 -7.57 -19.02
CA VAL A 127 -13.69 -6.76 -17.81
C VAL A 127 -14.99 -6.72 -17.01
N PHE A 128 -14.96 -7.03 -15.70
CA PHE A 128 -16.13 -6.91 -14.81
C PHE A 128 -15.73 -6.80 -13.33
N GLU A 129 -16.70 -6.95 -12.41
CA GLU A 129 -16.61 -6.50 -11.02
C GLU A 129 -16.67 -7.62 -9.95
N THR A 130 -16.64 -8.92 -10.31
CA THR A 130 -16.77 -10.06 -9.35
C THR A 130 -15.84 -11.26 -9.63
N TRP A 131 -15.93 -12.34 -8.86
CA TRP A 131 -15.02 -13.51 -8.89
C TRP A 131 -15.38 -14.59 -9.93
N VAL A 132 -14.37 -15.30 -10.50
CA VAL A 132 -14.50 -16.27 -11.62
C VAL A 132 -13.43 -17.37 -11.67
N TYR A 133 -13.79 -18.49 -12.31
CA TYR A 133 -12.90 -19.53 -12.83
C TYR A 133 -12.07 -19.06 -14.05
N GLY A 134 -10.82 -18.65 -13.83
CA GLY A 134 -9.87 -18.28 -14.89
C GLY A 134 -8.75 -17.40 -14.34
N GLY A 135 -7.67 -17.19 -15.08
CA GLY A 135 -6.66 -16.21 -14.69
C GLY A 135 -7.29 -14.82 -14.57
N ILE A 136 -7.13 -14.17 -13.42
CA ILE A 136 -7.71 -12.86 -13.12
C ILE A 136 -6.64 -11.84 -12.77
N VAL A 137 -6.86 -10.58 -13.14
CA VAL A 137 -6.02 -9.44 -12.81
C VAL A 137 -6.89 -8.39 -12.12
N PRO A 138 -6.79 -8.27 -10.78
CA PRO A 138 -7.41 -7.16 -10.07
C PRO A 138 -6.80 -5.83 -10.51
N GLN A 139 -7.64 -4.86 -10.85
CA GLN A 139 -7.21 -3.55 -11.30
C GLN A 139 -7.95 -2.43 -10.56
N GLY A 140 -7.16 -1.61 -9.85
CA GLY A 140 -7.62 -0.34 -9.28
C GLY A 140 -7.48 0.80 -10.28
N GLY A 141 -6.83 1.89 -9.88
CA GLY A 141 -6.60 3.07 -10.72
C GLY A 141 -5.62 2.90 -11.89
N ASN A 142 -5.03 1.70 -12.06
CA ASN A 142 -4.02 1.39 -13.08
C ASN A 142 -2.79 2.33 -13.11
N THR A 143 -2.31 2.75 -11.94
CA THR A 143 -1.16 3.66 -11.78
C THR A 143 0.14 2.95 -11.37
N GLY A 144 0.15 1.61 -11.37
CA GLY A 144 1.30 0.81 -10.96
C GLY A 144 2.42 0.84 -12.01
N LEU A 145 3.69 0.77 -11.57
CA LEU A 145 4.85 1.00 -12.43
C LEU A 145 5.62 -0.27 -12.82
N VAL A 146 5.14 -1.43 -12.38
CA VAL A 146 5.85 -2.72 -12.51
C VAL A 146 5.09 -3.77 -13.33
N GLY A 147 4.06 -3.35 -14.08
CA GLY A 147 3.22 -4.24 -14.89
C GLY A 147 2.34 -5.18 -14.06
N GLY A 148 2.10 -4.85 -12.79
CA GLY A 148 1.27 -5.66 -11.89
C GLY A 148 -0.23 -5.58 -12.17
N SER A 149 -0.70 -4.44 -12.68
CA SER A 149 -2.11 -4.09 -12.84
C SER A 149 -2.74 -4.51 -14.17
N VAL A 150 -1.96 -4.97 -15.15
CA VAL A 150 -2.44 -5.30 -16.50
C VAL A 150 -2.24 -6.78 -16.86
N PRO A 151 -3.06 -7.37 -17.73
CA PRO A 151 -2.90 -8.74 -18.21
C PRO A 151 -1.57 -8.98 -18.92
N VAL A 152 -1.07 -10.22 -18.87
CA VAL A 152 0.04 -10.67 -19.72
C VAL A 152 -0.49 -11.29 -21.01
N PHE A 153 -1.56 -12.07 -20.87
CA PHE A 153 -2.31 -12.72 -21.92
C PHE A 153 -3.77 -12.23 -21.93
N ASP A 154 -4.70 -13.17 -21.83
CA ASP A 154 -6.15 -13.06 -21.87
C ASP A 154 -6.78 -13.17 -20.47
N GLU A 155 -6.02 -12.88 -19.41
CA GLU A 155 -6.58 -12.84 -18.07
C GLU A 155 -7.74 -11.85 -18.00
N ILE A 156 -8.77 -12.21 -17.25
CA ILE A 156 -9.91 -11.35 -16.99
C ILE A 156 -9.46 -10.18 -16.12
N VAL A 157 -9.88 -8.96 -16.44
CA VAL A 157 -9.67 -7.81 -15.53
C VAL A 157 -10.85 -7.66 -14.57
N ILE A 158 -10.57 -7.67 -13.27
CA ILE A 158 -11.55 -7.30 -12.24
C ILE A 158 -11.34 -5.84 -11.86
N ASN A 159 -12.25 -4.97 -12.31
CA ASN A 159 -12.13 -3.53 -12.11
C ASN A 159 -12.85 -3.06 -10.84
N MET A 160 -12.12 -2.37 -9.96
CA MET A 160 -12.65 -1.92 -8.66
C MET A 160 -13.37 -0.56 -8.69
N SER A 161 -13.38 0.17 -9.81
CA SER A 161 -13.83 1.57 -9.91
C SER A 161 -15.28 1.85 -9.48
N ARG A 162 -16.14 0.81 -9.46
CA ARG A 162 -17.52 0.93 -8.96
C ARG A 162 -17.68 0.66 -7.48
N MET A 163 -16.71 0.00 -6.87
CA MET A 163 -16.60 -0.11 -5.41
C MET A 163 -15.97 1.19 -4.89
N ASN A 164 -16.72 2.29 -4.92
CA ASN A 164 -16.20 3.63 -4.68
C ASN A 164 -16.96 4.40 -3.58
N GLN A 165 -17.58 3.68 -2.65
CA GLN A 165 -18.34 4.30 -1.57
C GLN A 165 -17.47 4.54 -0.33
N ILE A 166 -17.64 5.71 0.28
CA ILE A 166 -17.22 5.96 1.66
C ILE A 166 -18.30 5.38 2.58
N ARG A 167 -17.96 4.34 3.34
CA ARG A 167 -18.92 3.56 4.14
C ARG A 167 -19.21 4.19 5.49
N SER A 168 -18.17 4.64 6.19
CA SER A 168 -18.32 5.35 7.46
C SER A 168 -17.05 6.12 7.82
N PHE A 169 -17.20 7.17 8.60
CA PHE A 169 -16.10 7.90 9.22
C PHE A 169 -16.46 8.28 10.65
N ASP A 170 -15.55 8.01 11.58
CA ASP A 170 -15.66 8.43 12.98
C ASP A 170 -14.72 9.61 13.23
N GLU A 171 -15.30 10.80 13.41
CA GLU A 171 -14.54 12.05 13.58
C GLU A 171 -13.75 12.13 14.89
N VAL A 172 -14.07 11.27 15.87
CA VAL A 172 -13.36 11.24 17.16
C VAL A 172 -12.14 10.33 17.06
N SER A 173 -12.32 9.12 16.52
CA SER A 173 -11.19 8.18 16.37
C SER A 173 -10.34 8.42 15.11
N GLY A 174 -10.87 9.15 14.14
CA GLY A 174 -10.26 9.34 12.82
C GLY A 174 -10.34 8.10 11.92
N THR A 175 -11.18 7.12 12.26
CA THR A 175 -11.28 5.86 11.52
C THR A 175 -12.15 6.01 10.29
N LEU A 176 -11.59 5.72 9.11
CA LEU A 176 -12.26 5.77 7.82
C LEU A 176 -12.47 4.34 7.28
N VAL A 177 -13.72 4.02 6.90
CA VAL A 177 -14.07 2.78 6.19
C VAL A 177 -14.57 3.14 4.80
N VAL A 178 -13.96 2.53 3.79
CA VAL A 178 -14.13 2.86 2.37
C VAL A 178 -14.03 1.59 1.53
N ASP A 179 -14.69 1.61 0.38
CA ASP A 179 -14.50 0.58 -0.63
C ASP A 179 -13.09 0.65 -1.27
N ALA A 180 -12.62 -0.48 -1.77
CA ALA A 180 -11.30 -0.63 -2.38
C ALA A 180 -11.06 0.29 -3.61
N GLY A 181 -12.11 0.67 -4.34
CA GLY A 181 -12.05 1.53 -5.52
C GLY A 181 -12.21 3.02 -5.25
N VAL A 182 -12.28 3.46 -3.99
CA VAL A 182 -12.27 4.89 -3.67
C VAL A 182 -10.93 5.50 -4.10
N VAL A 183 -10.99 6.59 -4.88
CA VAL A 183 -9.81 7.37 -5.30
C VAL A 183 -9.20 8.08 -4.09
N LEU A 184 -7.87 8.02 -3.95
CA LEU A 184 -7.15 8.59 -2.81
C LEU A 184 -7.47 10.07 -2.58
N GLU A 185 -7.45 10.88 -3.64
CA GLU A 185 -7.78 12.31 -3.55
C GLU A 185 -9.23 12.56 -3.10
N THR A 186 -10.17 11.69 -3.48
CA THR A 186 -11.56 11.78 -3.00
C THR A 186 -11.65 11.53 -1.50
N ALA A 187 -10.93 10.54 -0.99
CA ALA A 187 -10.87 10.28 0.45
C ALA A 187 -10.16 11.39 1.23
N ASP A 188 -9.02 11.90 0.73
CA ASP A 188 -8.29 13.01 1.38
C ASP A 188 -9.15 14.28 1.44
N ASN A 189 -9.85 14.63 0.35
CA ASN A 189 -10.79 15.77 0.33
C ASN A 189 -11.97 15.58 1.30
N TYR A 190 -12.56 14.38 1.36
CA TYR A 190 -13.63 14.07 2.31
C TYR A 190 -13.18 14.22 3.77
N LEU A 191 -11.95 13.81 4.08
CA LEU A 191 -11.36 13.97 5.41
C LEU A 191 -11.03 15.45 5.70
N ALA A 192 -10.54 16.20 4.72
CA ALA A 192 -10.17 17.60 4.86
C ALA A 192 -11.35 18.49 5.28
N GLU A 193 -12.55 18.25 4.72
CA GLU A 193 -13.80 18.92 5.14
C GLU A 193 -14.09 18.72 6.64
N ARG A 194 -13.59 17.63 7.22
CA ARG A 194 -13.78 17.22 8.62
C ARG A 194 -12.52 17.44 9.46
N LYS A 195 -11.59 18.27 8.97
CA LYS A 195 -10.32 18.62 9.65
C LYS A 195 -9.41 17.41 9.94
N HIS A 196 -9.52 16.38 9.11
CA HIS A 196 -8.65 15.22 9.10
C HIS A 196 -7.88 15.16 7.77
N ILE A 197 -6.88 14.29 7.70
CA ILE A 197 -6.11 14.05 6.49
C ILE A 197 -5.93 12.55 6.28
N PHE A 198 -5.75 12.13 5.04
CA PHE A 198 -5.33 10.77 4.75
C PHE A 198 -3.83 10.61 5.07
N PRO A 199 -3.40 9.51 5.74
CA PRO A 199 -2.00 9.34 6.18
C PRO A 199 -1.01 9.13 5.01
N LEU A 200 -1.51 8.69 3.86
CA LEU A 200 -0.77 8.51 2.61
C LEU A 200 -1.07 9.66 1.64
N ASP A 201 -0.05 10.15 0.92
CA ASP A 201 -0.20 11.04 -0.23
C ASP A 201 0.88 10.71 -1.27
N LEU A 202 0.53 10.72 -2.55
CA LEU A 202 1.44 10.33 -3.63
C LEU A 202 1.06 11.04 -4.95
N GLY A 203 1.99 11.08 -5.90
CA GLY A 203 1.79 11.84 -7.16
C GLY A 203 0.58 11.41 -7.99
N ALA A 204 0.19 10.13 -7.89
CA ALA A 204 -0.97 9.58 -8.59
C ALA A 204 -2.31 9.74 -7.83
N LYS A 205 -2.40 10.59 -6.80
CA LYS A 205 -3.57 10.65 -5.88
C LYS A 205 -4.93 10.83 -6.57
N GLY A 206 -4.97 11.54 -7.70
CA GLY A 206 -6.20 11.78 -8.47
C GLY A 206 -6.71 10.57 -9.25
N SER A 207 -5.97 9.45 -9.24
CA SER A 207 -6.34 8.23 -9.98
C SER A 207 -6.08 6.94 -9.21
N CYS A 208 -5.10 6.88 -8.30
CA CYS A 208 -4.88 5.66 -7.52
C CYS A 208 -6.06 5.36 -6.59
N HIS A 209 -6.41 4.08 -6.49
CA HIS A 209 -7.48 3.62 -5.60
C HIS A 209 -6.88 3.12 -4.29
N ILE A 210 -7.62 3.25 -3.18
CA ILE A 210 -7.18 2.86 -1.84
C ILE A 210 -6.80 1.36 -1.79
N GLY A 211 -7.60 0.48 -2.39
CA GLY A 211 -7.29 -0.95 -2.45
C GLY A 211 -6.00 -1.24 -3.23
N GLY A 212 -5.71 -0.45 -4.28
CA GLY A 212 -4.44 -0.52 -5.00
C GLY A 212 -3.27 -0.09 -4.12
N ASN A 213 -3.42 1.01 -3.37
CA ASN A 213 -2.41 1.49 -2.45
C ASN A 213 -2.09 0.44 -1.36
N VAL A 214 -3.11 -0.21 -0.80
CA VAL A 214 -2.94 -1.29 0.19
C VAL A 214 -2.28 -2.52 -0.44
N ALA A 215 -2.74 -2.96 -1.62
CA ALA A 215 -2.18 -4.12 -2.31
C ALA A 215 -0.70 -3.96 -2.70
N THR A 216 -0.25 -2.73 -2.93
CA THR A 216 1.16 -2.42 -3.21
C THR A 216 1.95 -1.99 -1.98
N ASN A 217 1.31 -1.84 -0.81
CA ASN A 217 1.87 -1.18 0.38
C ASN A 217 2.55 0.16 0.01
N ALA A 218 1.80 1.04 -0.66
CA ALA A 218 2.30 2.33 -1.14
C ALA A 218 2.84 3.18 0.04
N GLY A 219 3.99 3.83 -0.17
CA GLY A 219 4.64 4.67 0.84
C GLY A 219 4.34 6.16 0.67
N GLY A 220 4.90 6.78 -0.37
CA GLY A 220 4.57 8.15 -0.75
C GLY A 220 5.14 9.28 0.13
N LEU A 221 4.66 10.49 -0.15
CA LEU A 221 5.25 11.76 0.30
C LEU A 221 5.18 12.00 1.82
N ARG A 222 4.27 11.30 2.52
CA ARG A 222 4.04 11.48 3.96
C ARG A 222 4.48 10.28 4.81
N LEU A 223 5.14 9.28 4.21
CA LEU A 223 5.58 8.05 4.89
C LEU A 223 6.42 8.36 6.15
N LEU A 224 7.36 9.31 6.06
CA LEU A 224 8.22 9.69 7.19
C LEU A 224 7.43 10.11 8.44
N ARG A 225 6.27 10.76 8.28
CA ARG A 225 5.48 11.27 9.39
C ARG A 225 4.42 10.28 9.89
N TYR A 226 3.75 9.58 8.97
CA TYR A 226 2.59 8.74 9.31
C TYR A 226 2.87 7.24 9.21
N GLY A 227 4.05 6.84 8.71
CA GLY A 227 4.48 5.46 8.61
C GLY A 227 3.81 4.68 7.46
N SER A 228 4.09 3.38 7.42
CA SER A 228 3.59 2.45 6.41
C SER A 228 2.09 2.19 6.54
N LEU A 229 1.46 1.78 5.44
CA LEU A 229 0.09 1.26 5.46
C LEU A 229 -0.06 0.03 6.37
N HIS A 230 1.00 -0.75 6.63
CA HIS A 230 0.98 -1.81 7.64
C HIS A 230 0.54 -1.33 9.04
N GLY A 231 0.82 -0.07 9.40
CA GLY A 231 0.41 0.52 10.68
C GLY A 231 -0.87 1.37 10.61
N ASN A 232 -1.26 1.81 9.41
CA ASN A 232 -2.41 2.71 9.22
C ASN A 232 -3.69 1.97 8.81
N VAL A 233 -3.58 0.79 8.18
CA VAL A 233 -4.73 -0.05 7.84
C VAL A 233 -5.12 -0.84 9.08
N LEU A 234 -6.34 -0.60 9.57
CA LEU A 234 -6.85 -1.25 10.79
C LEU A 234 -7.49 -2.62 10.53
N GLY A 235 -7.89 -2.88 9.29
CA GLY A 235 -8.56 -4.11 8.89
C GLY A 235 -8.89 -4.12 7.40
N ILE A 236 -9.15 -5.31 6.85
CA ILE A 236 -9.51 -5.50 5.45
C ILE A 236 -10.66 -6.49 5.32
N GLU A 237 -11.52 -6.27 4.32
CA GLU A 237 -12.40 -7.29 3.76
C GLU A 237 -11.80 -7.72 2.41
N ALA A 238 -11.61 -9.03 2.21
CA ALA A 238 -11.00 -9.56 1.00
C ALA A 238 -11.76 -10.80 0.47
N VAL A 239 -11.76 -10.97 -0.85
CA VAL A 239 -12.30 -12.16 -1.52
C VAL A 239 -11.14 -13.03 -1.97
N LEU A 240 -11.09 -14.27 -1.47
CA LEU A 240 -10.08 -15.24 -1.82
C LEU A 240 -10.33 -15.87 -3.21
N PRO A 241 -9.34 -16.53 -3.81
CA PRO A 241 -9.46 -17.19 -5.12
C PRO A 241 -10.52 -18.30 -5.21
N ASP A 242 -11.02 -18.81 -4.09
CA ASP A 242 -12.14 -19.77 -4.05
C ASP A 242 -13.51 -19.09 -3.84
N GLY A 243 -13.54 -17.75 -3.76
CA GLY A 243 -14.73 -16.96 -3.47
C GLY A 243 -15.01 -16.75 -1.97
N THR A 244 -14.21 -17.32 -1.07
CA THR A 244 -14.36 -17.12 0.38
C THR A 244 -14.15 -15.65 0.73
N ILE A 245 -15.06 -15.08 1.51
CA ILE A 245 -14.93 -13.72 2.05
C ILE A 245 -14.22 -13.79 3.39
N VAL A 246 -13.06 -13.15 3.48
CA VAL A 246 -12.34 -12.89 4.72
C VAL A 246 -12.73 -11.51 5.21
N ASP A 247 -13.46 -11.46 6.32
CA ASP A 247 -13.82 -10.22 7.00
C ASP A 247 -12.95 -10.06 8.25
N ASP A 248 -11.91 -9.25 8.11
CA ASP A 248 -11.07 -8.77 9.22
C ASP A 248 -11.20 -7.24 9.35
N LEU A 249 -12.39 -6.70 9.06
CA LEU A 249 -12.62 -5.26 9.07
C LEU A 249 -12.77 -4.75 10.51
N SER A 250 -11.67 -4.26 11.09
CA SER A 250 -11.65 -3.68 12.43
C SER A 250 -11.58 -2.15 12.41
N LYS A 251 -12.23 -1.51 13.39
CA LYS A 251 -12.11 -0.07 13.69
C LYS A 251 -11.16 0.23 14.85
N LEU A 252 -10.52 -0.79 15.40
CA LEU A 252 -9.67 -0.65 16.57
C LEU A 252 -8.24 -0.29 16.15
N ARG A 253 -7.74 0.87 16.62
CA ARG A 253 -6.38 1.35 16.33
C ARG A 253 -5.27 0.40 16.81
N LYS A 254 -5.56 -0.43 17.80
CA LYS A 254 -4.67 -1.49 18.28
C LYS A 254 -5.47 -2.77 18.39
N ASN A 255 -5.10 -3.75 17.56
CA ASN A 255 -5.64 -5.10 17.58
C ASN A 255 -4.52 -6.14 17.62
N ASN A 256 -3.48 -5.91 18.44
CA ASN A 256 -2.42 -6.90 18.67
C ASN A 256 -1.91 -6.87 20.11
N THR A 257 -1.61 -8.09 20.57
CA THR A 257 -1.10 -8.54 21.87
C THR A 257 -1.94 -8.23 23.09
N GLU A 258 -2.29 -9.29 23.83
CA GLU A 258 -2.88 -9.21 25.17
C GLU A 258 -2.11 -8.23 26.05
N ALA A 259 -0.78 -8.14 25.90
CA ALA A 259 0.08 -7.17 26.58
C ALA A 259 -0.41 -5.72 26.48
N PHE A 260 -0.83 -5.26 25.29
CA PHE A 260 -1.32 -3.90 25.12
C PHE A 260 -2.72 -3.71 25.71
N LYS A 261 -3.59 -4.72 25.58
CA LYS A 261 -4.93 -4.71 26.18
C LYS A 261 -4.82 -4.62 27.70
N GLU A 262 -3.96 -5.45 28.29
CA GLU A 262 -3.66 -5.46 29.72
C GLU A 262 -3.00 -4.14 30.16
N ALA A 263 -2.03 -3.61 29.42
CA ALA A 263 -1.40 -2.33 29.74
C ALA A 263 -2.43 -1.20 29.77
N LYS A 264 -3.31 -1.14 28.77
CA LYS A 264 -4.36 -0.11 28.71
C LYS A 264 -5.40 -0.30 29.82
N GLY A 265 -5.76 -1.54 30.15
CA GLY A 265 -6.73 -1.84 31.21
C GLY A 265 -6.19 -1.52 32.60
N GLN A 266 -4.95 -1.92 32.89
CA GLN A 266 -4.38 -1.87 34.24
C GLN A 266 -3.65 -0.55 34.52
N LEU A 267 -2.86 -0.05 33.57
CA LEU A 267 -2.11 1.21 33.73
C LEU A 267 -3.00 2.42 33.46
N SER A 268 -4.00 2.30 32.56
CA SER A 268 -5.02 3.32 32.33
C SER A 268 -4.43 4.74 32.14
N GLU A 269 -4.67 5.65 33.07
CA GLU A 269 -4.36 7.07 32.97
C GLU A 269 -2.86 7.40 33.08
N ILE A 270 -2.04 6.48 33.60
CA ILE A 270 -0.60 6.70 33.72
C ILE A 270 0.17 6.21 32.50
N LEU A 271 -0.45 5.42 31.61
CA LEU A 271 0.21 4.92 30.40
C LEU A 271 0.52 6.08 29.43
N SER A 272 1.80 6.32 29.18
CA SER A 272 2.30 7.47 28.40
C SER A 272 2.88 7.08 27.05
N ALA A 273 3.53 5.91 26.96
CA ALA A 273 3.98 5.34 25.70
C ALA A 273 3.83 3.82 25.66
N PHE A 274 3.61 3.28 24.47
CA PHE A 274 3.66 1.84 24.21
C PHE A 274 4.11 1.63 22.77
N GLU A 275 5.41 1.41 22.61
CA GLU A 275 6.11 1.25 21.33
C GLU A 275 6.40 -0.23 21.07
N LEU A 276 6.34 -0.65 19.80
CA LEU A 276 6.64 -2.01 19.35
C LEU A 276 7.82 -1.98 18.38
N MET A 277 8.71 -2.94 18.50
CA MET A 277 9.89 -3.13 17.66
C MET A 277 10.01 -4.62 17.33
N ASP A 278 10.44 -4.97 16.12
CA ASP A 278 10.74 -6.36 15.77
C ASP A 278 12.21 -6.71 16.07
N SER A 279 12.55 -7.99 16.05
CA SER A 279 13.93 -8.45 16.27
C SER A 279 14.94 -7.79 15.32
N TYR A 280 14.55 -7.58 14.06
CA TYR A 280 15.43 -7.02 13.04
C TYR A 280 15.82 -5.56 13.33
N SER A 281 14.87 -4.76 13.82
CA SER A 281 15.13 -3.38 14.23
C SER A 281 16.11 -3.32 15.40
N GLN A 282 15.99 -4.23 16.37
CA GLN A 282 16.92 -4.32 17.50
C GLN A 282 18.31 -4.81 17.06
N ASP A 283 18.36 -5.82 16.18
CA ASP A 283 19.60 -6.27 15.54
C ASP A 283 20.34 -5.12 14.86
N LEU A 284 19.62 -4.29 14.11
CA LEU A 284 20.19 -3.16 13.39
C LEU A 284 20.81 -2.14 14.35
N VAL A 285 20.06 -1.72 15.38
CA VAL A 285 20.55 -0.78 16.38
C VAL A 285 21.77 -1.35 17.10
N GLN A 286 21.75 -2.62 17.49
CA GLN A 286 22.91 -3.27 18.11
C GLN A 286 24.13 -3.27 17.18
N ARG A 287 23.94 -3.60 15.90
CA ARG A 287 25.04 -3.67 14.93
C ARG A 287 25.69 -2.32 14.69
N VAL A 288 24.92 -1.25 14.67
CA VAL A 288 25.41 0.12 14.44
C VAL A 288 26.01 0.71 15.71
N THR A 289 25.28 0.69 16.82
CA THR A 289 25.70 1.32 18.08
C THR A 289 26.73 0.51 18.85
N LYS A 290 26.80 -0.82 18.63
CA LYS A 290 27.57 -1.80 19.42
C LYS A 290 27.18 -1.88 20.90
N ASN A 291 26.05 -1.30 21.29
CA ASN A 291 25.56 -1.35 22.65
C ASN A 291 25.08 -2.75 23.06
N LYS A 292 25.11 -3.06 24.36
CA LYS A 292 24.53 -4.30 24.90
C LYS A 292 23.00 -4.18 24.87
N ARG A 293 22.30 -5.23 24.38
CA ARG A 293 20.84 -5.28 24.38
C ARG A 293 20.26 -5.14 25.79
N PRO A 294 19.05 -4.56 25.92
CA PRO A 294 18.40 -4.38 27.22
C PRO A 294 17.87 -5.68 27.84
N LEU A 295 17.58 -6.70 27.03
CA LEU A 295 17.12 -8.02 27.48
C LEU A 295 18.14 -9.11 27.10
N GLU A 296 18.16 -10.19 27.87
CA GLU A 296 18.97 -11.37 27.56
C GLU A 296 18.19 -12.33 26.64
N GLY A 297 18.80 -12.78 25.55
CA GLY A 297 18.14 -13.64 24.57
C GLY A 297 17.61 -12.91 23.33
N GLU A 298 16.99 -13.67 22.42
CA GLU A 298 16.43 -13.17 21.17
C GLU A 298 14.91 -13.37 21.17
N TYR A 299 14.18 -12.28 20.97
CA TYR A 299 12.72 -12.28 20.93
C TYR A 299 12.26 -11.79 19.56
N PRO A 300 11.18 -12.35 18.98
CA PRO A 300 10.68 -11.93 17.68
C PRO A 300 10.15 -10.48 17.70
N PHE A 301 9.66 -10.03 18.85
CA PHE A 301 9.14 -8.71 19.09
C PHE A 301 9.55 -8.19 20.47
N TYR A 302 9.69 -6.87 20.56
CA TYR A 302 10.05 -6.12 21.76
C TYR A 302 9.04 -4.98 21.93
N CYS A 303 8.63 -4.70 23.17
CA CYS A 303 7.83 -3.51 23.47
C CYS A 303 8.50 -2.62 24.51
N LEU A 304 8.39 -1.30 24.33
CA LEU A 304 8.78 -0.30 25.31
C LEU A 304 7.51 0.35 25.86
N ILE A 305 7.34 0.28 27.18
CA ILE A 305 6.19 0.83 27.90
C ILE A 305 6.69 1.95 28.81
N GLU A 306 6.05 3.12 28.73
CA GLU A 306 6.35 4.25 29.60
C GLU A 306 5.10 4.65 30.39
N THR A 307 5.27 4.93 31.67
CA THR A 307 4.23 5.50 32.53
C THR A 307 4.65 6.87 33.06
N SER A 308 3.71 7.81 33.08
CA SER A 308 3.84 9.13 33.72
C SER A 308 2.56 9.41 34.49
N GLY A 309 2.66 9.54 35.80
CA GLY A 309 1.56 9.93 36.66
C GLY A 309 2.00 10.93 37.73
N SER A 310 1.08 11.28 38.61
CA SER A 310 1.27 12.33 39.61
C SER A 310 1.69 11.82 40.98
N ASN A 311 1.78 10.49 41.18
CA ASN A 311 2.16 9.87 42.45
C ASN A 311 3.02 8.63 42.19
N SER A 312 4.30 8.71 42.54
CA SER A 312 5.28 7.66 42.25
C SER A 312 4.95 6.31 42.90
N GLU A 313 4.43 6.28 44.13
CA GLU A 313 4.11 5.03 44.82
C GLU A 313 2.95 4.30 44.12
N HIS A 314 1.89 5.04 43.78
CA HIS A 314 0.75 4.49 43.06
C HIS A 314 1.11 4.03 41.64
N ASP A 315 1.92 4.81 40.94
CA ASP A 315 2.32 4.49 39.57
C ASP A 315 3.20 3.24 39.53
N GLN A 316 4.11 3.10 40.51
CA GLN A 316 4.97 1.93 40.65
C GLN A 316 4.17 0.68 41.08
N GLU A 317 3.18 0.83 41.97
CA GLU A 317 2.27 -0.27 42.32
C GLU A 317 1.47 -0.76 41.09
N LYS A 318 0.90 0.14 40.30
CA LYS A 318 0.20 -0.21 39.05
C LYS A 318 1.10 -0.91 38.05
N LEU A 319 2.32 -0.40 37.87
CA LEU A 319 3.28 -0.98 36.92
C LEU A 319 3.73 -2.37 37.36
N ASN A 320 4.00 -2.57 38.65
CA ASN A 320 4.38 -3.88 39.18
C ASN A 320 3.24 -4.90 39.04
N ASN A 321 2.02 -4.54 39.41
CA ASN A 321 0.85 -5.41 39.27
C ASN A 321 0.62 -5.81 37.80
N PHE A 322 0.77 -4.86 36.88
CA PHE A 322 0.69 -5.12 35.45
C PHE A 322 1.78 -6.09 34.98
N LEU A 323 3.04 -5.87 35.37
CA LEU A 323 4.17 -6.73 35.00
C LEU A 323 4.00 -8.16 35.55
N GLU A 324 3.62 -8.29 36.82
CA GLU A 324 3.31 -9.60 37.42
C GLU A 324 2.20 -10.32 36.64
N HIS A 325 1.13 -9.63 36.29
CA HIS A 325 0.03 -10.19 35.51
C HIS A 325 0.46 -10.69 34.13
N VAL A 326 1.18 -9.87 33.36
CA VAL A 326 1.58 -10.26 31.98
C VAL A 326 2.65 -11.34 31.96
N MET A 327 3.48 -11.45 33.02
CA MET A 327 4.43 -12.54 33.18
C MET A 327 3.72 -13.84 33.61
N GLU A 328 2.80 -13.79 34.59
CA GLU A 328 2.04 -14.96 35.05
C GLU A 328 1.17 -15.57 33.94
N LYS A 329 0.60 -14.72 33.08
CA LYS A 329 -0.19 -15.14 31.92
C LYS A 329 0.65 -15.56 30.72
N GLU A 330 1.98 -15.54 30.83
CA GLU A 330 2.92 -15.82 29.74
C GLU A 330 2.68 -14.93 28.50
N ILE A 331 2.12 -13.74 28.71
CA ILE A 331 1.89 -12.72 27.68
C ILE A 331 3.21 -12.05 27.29
N VAL A 332 4.11 -11.89 28.26
CA VAL A 332 5.48 -11.39 28.08
C VAL A 332 6.46 -12.47 28.53
N SER A 333 7.49 -12.73 27.72
CA SER A 333 8.49 -13.77 28.00
C SER A 333 9.63 -13.30 28.90
N ASP A 334 10.00 -12.02 28.81
CA ASP A 334 11.04 -11.39 29.64
C ASP A 334 10.85 -9.86 29.63
N GLY A 335 11.38 -9.18 30.64
CA GLY A 335 11.24 -7.74 30.82
C GLY A 335 12.31 -7.13 31.70
N THR A 336 12.64 -5.87 31.44
CA THR A 336 13.54 -5.06 32.27
C THR A 336 12.86 -3.74 32.62
N LEU A 337 13.06 -3.26 33.83
CA LEU A 337 12.52 -1.99 34.32
C LEU A 337 13.66 -1.00 34.54
N ALA A 338 13.50 0.22 34.05
CA ALA A 338 14.44 1.29 34.34
C ALA A 338 14.18 1.88 35.73
N GLU A 339 15.23 2.02 36.54
CA GLU A 339 15.20 2.57 37.89
C GLU A 339 15.70 4.02 37.94
N ASN A 340 16.33 4.51 36.87
CA ASN A 340 16.88 5.87 36.80
C ASN A 340 16.82 6.48 35.39
N ALA A 341 17.03 7.79 35.32
CA ALA A 341 16.95 8.57 34.08
C ALA A 341 17.95 8.11 32.99
N THR A 342 19.12 7.60 33.36
CA THR A 342 20.09 7.07 32.40
C THR A 342 19.55 5.80 31.73
N GLN A 343 19.02 4.86 32.53
CA GLN A 343 18.41 3.64 32.00
C GLN A 343 17.17 3.94 31.15
N ILE A 344 16.34 4.93 31.52
CA ILE A 344 15.21 5.38 30.71
C ILE A 344 15.70 5.85 29.34
N LYS A 345 16.72 6.71 29.31
CA LYS A 345 17.30 7.22 28.07
C LYS A 345 17.93 6.11 27.23
N ASP A 346 18.59 5.15 27.86
CA ASP A 346 19.19 4.00 27.16
C ASP A 346 18.11 3.16 26.49
N LEU A 347 17.03 2.80 27.20
CA LEU A 347 15.89 2.06 26.63
C LEU A 347 15.24 2.83 25.47
N TRP A 348 14.98 4.12 25.65
CA TRP A 348 14.45 4.97 24.57
C TRP A 348 15.42 5.07 23.39
N GLY A 349 16.73 5.09 23.61
CA GLY A 349 17.74 5.10 22.55
C GLY A 349 17.66 3.89 21.62
N TRP A 350 17.25 2.71 22.13
CA TRP A 350 17.01 1.53 21.29
C TRP A 350 15.81 1.69 20.35
N ARG A 351 14.83 2.51 20.73
CA ARG A 351 13.65 2.82 19.93
C ARG A 351 13.87 4.02 19.00
N GLU A 352 14.45 5.09 19.52
CA GLU A 352 14.67 6.36 18.82
C GLU A 352 15.84 6.32 17.85
N GLY A 353 16.84 5.45 18.09
CA GLY A 353 18.01 5.29 17.22
C GLY A 353 17.73 4.51 15.92
N ILE A 354 16.57 3.88 15.79
CA ILE A 354 16.21 3.07 14.61
C ILE A 354 16.30 3.89 13.31
N PRO A 355 15.70 5.10 13.20
CA PRO A 355 15.76 5.89 11.97
C PRO A 355 17.17 6.39 11.62
N GLU A 356 17.99 6.75 12.60
CA GLU A 356 19.38 7.19 12.37
C GLU A 356 20.24 6.04 11.83
N CYS A 357 20.06 4.83 12.38
CA CYS A 357 20.73 3.62 11.91
C CYS A 357 20.37 3.24 10.46
N LEU A 358 19.28 3.77 9.91
CA LEU A 358 18.84 3.56 8.52
C LEU A 358 19.50 4.52 7.52
N GLY A 359 20.06 5.65 7.96
CA GLY A 359 20.48 6.78 7.12
C GLY A 359 21.86 6.66 6.44
N HIS A 360 22.55 5.53 6.55
CA HIS A 360 23.97 5.42 6.18
C HIS A 360 24.28 4.84 4.79
N TRP A 361 23.59 5.20 3.69
CA TRP A 361 24.02 4.71 2.36
C TRP A 361 23.69 5.66 1.19
N GLY A 362 24.66 6.44 0.71
CA GLY A 362 24.59 7.23 -0.52
C GLY A 362 25.79 6.94 -1.42
N GLY A 363 25.56 6.54 -2.69
CA GLY A 363 26.62 6.26 -3.67
C GLY A 363 26.16 5.64 -5.00
N LEU A 364 24.98 4.99 -5.03
CA LEU A 364 24.50 4.27 -6.22
C LEU A 364 24.38 5.13 -7.49
N VAL A 365 23.92 6.37 -7.36
CA VAL A 365 23.71 7.26 -8.53
C VAL A 365 25.02 7.56 -9.24
N ASP A 366 26.08 7.82 -8.47
CA ASP A 366 27.38 8.15 -9.01
C ASP A 366 28.05 6.90 -9.60
N ASP A 367 27.96 5.75 -8.92
CA ASP A 367 28.48 4.47 -9.42
C ASP A 367 27.80 4.04 -10.74
N VAL A 368 26.49 4.29 -10.88
CA VAL A 368 25.75 4.03 -12.14
C VAL A 368 26.17 5.01 -13.23
N ARG A 369 26.36 6.29 -12.89
CA ARG A 369 26.83 7.29 -13.86
C ARG A 369 28.22 6.94 -14.38
N GLU A 370 29.12 6.49 -13.50
CA GLU A 370 30.45 6.02 -13.87
C GLU A 370 30.36 4.81 -14.82
N LYS A 371 29.58 3.78 -14.47
CA LYS A 371 29.40 2.58 -15.32
C LYS A 371 28.89 2.89 -16.72
N ILE A 372 27.91 3.79 -16.83
CA ILE A 372 27.37 4.21 -18.14
C ILE A 372 28.40 5.03 -18.94
N THR A 373 29.21 5.84 -18.25
CA THR A 373 30.28 6.63 -18.87
C THR A 373 31.41 5.74 -19.38
N GLU A 374 31.86 4.77 -18.59
CA GLU A 374 32.84 3.75 -19.00
C GLU A 374 32.37 2.95 -20.21
N ALA A 375 31.06 2.68 -20.31
CA ALA A 375 30.46 1.99 -21.46
C ALA A 375 30.31 2.87 -22.71
N GLY A 376 30.61 4.18 -22.62
CA GLY A 376 30.47 5.13 -23.72
C GLY A 376 29.02 5.35 -24.16
N LEU A 377 28.05 5.18 -23.26
CA LEU A 377 26.63 5.23 -23.59
C LEU A 377 25.94 6.57 -23.29
N ILE A 378 26.63 7.50 -22.62
CA ILE A 378 26.12 8.83 -22.25
C ILE A 378 26.80 9.94 -23.05
N GLY A 379 26.01 10.90 -23.51
CA GLY A 379 26.50 12.04 -24.29
C GLY A 379 25.39 12.77 -25.03
N ASP A 380 25.76 13.85 -25.72
CA ASP A 380 24.81 14.75 -26.37
C ASP A 380 24.42 14.36 -27.80
N THR A 381 25.15 13.42 -28.41
CA THR A 381 24.88 12.97 -29.79
C THR A 381 23.85 11.84 -29.86
N SER A 382 23.34 11.56 -31.07
CA SER A 382 22.39 10.47 -31.32
C SER A 382 22.95 9.07 -31.06
N ASP A 383 24.28 8.90 -31.10
CA ASP A 383 24.93 7.60 -30.90
C ASP A 383 24.99 7.19 -29.42
N HIS A 384 24.79 8.16 -28.53
CA HIS A 384 24.71 7.95 -27.09
C HIS A 384 23.24 7.76 -26.68
N PRO A 385 22.82 6.55 -26.30
CA PRO A 385 21.42 6.33 -25.93
C PRO A 385 21.01 7.03 -24.63
N VAL A 386 21.95 7.28 -23.70
CA VAL A 386 21.68 7.87 -22.38
C VAL A 386 21.84 9.39 -22.42
N VAL A 387 20.86 10.09 -21.86
CA VAL A 387 20.85 11.55 -21.67
C VAL A 387 21.34 11.91 -20.27
N GLY A 388 21.01 11.10 -19.26
CA GLY A 388 21.43 11.37 -17.88
C GLY A 388 21.09 10.26 -16.90
N VAL A 389 21.80 10.27 -15.78
CA VAL A 389 21.57 9.41 -14.62
C VAL A 389 21.22 10.30 -13.44
N VAL A 390 20.01 10.10 -12.90
CA VAL A 390 19.45 10.91 -11.83
C VAL A 390 18.99 10.05 -10.67
N GLY A 391 19.16 10.57 -9.46
CA GLY A 391 18.61 10.01 -8.24
C GLY A 391 17.86 11.08 -7.48
N TYR A 392 16.67 10.74 -7.03
CA TYR A 392 15.83 11.56 -6.15
C TYR A 392 15.01 10.62 -5.27
N GLY A 393 14.29 11.12 -4.28
CA GLY A 393 13.45 10.25 -3.47
C GLY A 393 13.31 10.73 -2.03
N HIS A 394 12.99 9.77 -1.18
CA HIS A 394 12.63 9.98 0.20
C HIS A 394 13.86 9.69 1.06
N MET A 395 14.67 10.73 1.30
CA MET A 395 15.91 10.56 2.10
C MET A 395 15.61 10.10 3.53
N GLY A 396 14.48 10.52 4.11
CA GLY A 396 14.12 10.21 5.50
C GLY A 396 13.72 8.75 5.74
N ASP A 397 13.42 7.97 4.71
CA ASP A 397 13.10 6.54 4.81
C ASP A 397 14.06 5.67 3.97
N SER A 398 15.16 6.25 3.49
CA SER A 398 16.19 5.61 2.67
C SER A 398 15.67 5.01 1.34
N ASN A 399 14.62 5.59 0.75
CA ASN A 399 14.10 5.20 -0.56
C ASN A 399 14.63 6.09 -1.70
N LEU A 400 15.55 5.54 -2.50
CA LEU A 400 16.14 6.18 -3.68
C LEU A 400 15.43 5.74 -4.97
N HIS A 401 14.93 6.71 -5.73
CA HIS A 401 14.47 6.56 -7.10
C HIS A 401 15.63 6.82 -8.07
N LEU A 402 16.31 5.75 -8.48
CA LEU A 402 17.29 5.79 -9.55
C LEU A 402 16.60 5.76 -10.92
N ASN A 403 16.90 6.73 -11.78
CA ASN A 403 16.42 6.76 -13.16
C ASN A 403 17.57 7.03 -14.15
N VAL A 404 17.55 6.30 -15.26
CA VAL A 404 18.45 6.50 -16.40
C VAL A 404 17.62 6.95 -17.59
N ALA A 405 17.72 8.24 -17.93
CA ALA A 405 16.97 8.83 -19.03
C ALA A 405 17.61 8.43 -20.36
N THR A 406 16.83 7.82 -21.25
CA THR A 406 17.30 7.39 -22.58
C THR A 406 16.48 8.06 -23.68
N ARG A 407 17.11 8.31 -24.84
CA ARG A 407 16.43 8.84 -26.03
C ARG A 407 15.43 7.83 -26.63
N SER A 408 15.76 6.56 -26.48
CA SER A 408 14.92 5.41 -26.85
C SER A 408 15.41 4.18 -26.11
N TYR A 409 14.57 3.16 -25.99
CA TYR A 409 14.98 1.87 -25.41
C TYR A 409 16.20 1.31 -26.16
N ASP A 410 17.26 0.98 -25.41
CA ASP A 410 18.49 0.42 -25.93
C ASP A 410 18.97 -0.72 -25.01
N LYS A 411 19.10 -1.92 -25.60
CA LYS A 411 19.50 -3.13 -24.87
C LYS A 411 20.92 -3.04 -24.30
N ARG A 412 21.79 -2.19 -24.86
CA ARG A 412 23.14 -1.96 -24.35
C ARG A 412 23.09 -1.29 -22.98
N VAL A 413 22.17 -0.34 -22.79
CA VAL A 413 21.97 0.35 -21.50
C VAL A 413 21.45 -0.64 -20.47
N GLU A 414 20.45 -1.45 -20.82
CA GLU A 414 19.92 -2.48 -19.91
C GLU A 414 21.01 -3.45 -19.44
N LYS A 415 21.87 -3.94 -20.35
CA LYS A 415 22.98 -4.84 -20.01
C LYS A 415 24.04 -4.23 -19.08
N VAL A 416 24.19 -2.91 -19.08
CA VAL A 416 25.10 -2.21 -18.16
C VAL A 416 24.46 -2.06 -16.78
N LEU A 417 23.15 -1.82 -16.73
CA LEU A 417 22.41 -1.64 -15.48
C LEU A 417 22.08 -2.96 -14.79
N GLU A 418 21.74 -4.01 -15.55
CA GLU A 418 21.35 -5.31 -15.05
C GLU A 418 22.43 -6.35 -15.42
N PRO A 419 23.07 -7.02 -14.43
CA PRO A 419 22.68 -7.13 -13.02
C PRO A 419 23.35 -6.10 -12.07
N PHE A 420 24.17 -5.18 -12.57
CA PHE A 420 25.01 -4.28 -11.75
C PHE A 420 24.26 -3.60 -10.60
N VAL A 421 23.12 -2.95 -10.87
CA VAL A 421 22.32 -2.24 -9.86
C VAL A 421 21.80 -3.21 -8.80
N TYR A 422 21.32 -4.38 -9.21
CA TYR A 422 20.81 -5.39 -8.28
C TYR A 422 21.91 -5.95 -7.38
N GLU A 423 23.08 -6.23 -7.93
CA GLU A 423 24.24 -6.67 -7.16
C GLU A 423 24.74 -5.60 -6.20
N TRP A 424 24.73 -4.33 -6.63
CA TRP A 424 25.11 -3.19 -5.79
C TRP A 424 24.21 -3.09 -4.56
N ILE A 425 22.90 -3.25 -4.76
CA ILE A 425 21.87 -3.23 -3.70
C ILE A 425 22.05 -4.44 -2.78
N ALA A 426 22.20 -5.65 -3.35
CA ALA A 426 22.36 -6.88 -2.59
C ALA A 426 23.59 -6.86 -1.68
N LYS A 427 24.74 -6.35 -2.16
CA LYS A 427 25.98 -6.20 -1.37
C LYS A 427 25.80 -5.32 -0.12
N ARG A 428 24.76 -4.47 -0.10
CA ARG A 428 24.42 -3.56 1.00
C ARG A 428 23.16 -3.98 1.75
N ASN A 429 22.66 -5.19 1.52
CA ASN A 429 21.42 -5.70 2.10
C ASN A 429 20.20 -4.79 1.84
N GLY A 430 20.18 -4.09 0.71
CA GLY A 430 19.08 -3.20 0.34
C GLY A 430 17.90 -3.91 -0.32
N SER A 431 16.81 -3.17 -0.54
CA SER A 431 15.63 -3.64 -1.29
C SER A 431 15.69 -3.20 -2.76
N ILE A 432 15.52 -4.12 -3.71
CA ILE A 432 15.40 -3.80 -5.15
C ILE A 432 14.06 -3.13 -5.51
N SER A 433 13.11 -3.12 -4.57
CA SER A 433 11.85 -2.40 -4.71
C SER A 433 11.37 -1.93 -3.34
N ALA A 434 11.60 -0.65 -3.05
CA ALA A 434 11.20 -0.05 -1.78
C ALA A 434 9.67 0.10 -1.67
N GLU A 435 9.01 0.62 -2.72
CA GLU A 435 7.56 0.93 -2.67
C GLU A 435 6.74 0.45 -3.89
N HIS A 436 7.33 0.29 -5.09
CA HIS A 436 6.56 -0.02 -6.30
C HIS A 436 6.19 -1.51 -6.45
N GLY A 437 6.65 -2.36 -5.52
CA GLY A 437 6.43 -3.81 -5.56
C GLY A 437 7.22 -4.52 -6.67
N LEU A 438 6.89 -5.78 -6.93
CA LEU A 438 7.63 -6.62 -7.90
C LEU A 438 6.97 -6.65 -9.29
N GLY A 439 5.66 -6.93 -9.32
CA GLY A 439 4.88 -7.08 -10.54
C GLY A 439 5.48 -8.08 -11.52
N LEU A 440 5.33 -7.80 -12.81
CA LEU A 440 6.01 -8.54 -13.87
C LEU A 440 7.48 -8.12 -14.00
N ALA A 441 7.75 -6.83 -13.80
CA ALA A 441 9.04 -6.21 -14.09
C ALA A 441 10.20 -6.76 -13.25
N LYS A 442 9.95 -7.09 -11.97
CA LYS A 442 11.03 -7.41 -11.01
C LYS A 442 10.97 -8.83 -10.43
N LYS A 443 10.01 -9.66 -10.85
CA LYS A 443 9.80 -10.99 -10.25
C LYS A 443 11.04 -11.88 -10.30
N ASN A 444 11.81 -11.83 -11.40
CA ASN A 444 12.99 -12.66 -11.60
C ASN A 444 14.20 -12.20 -10.78
N TYR A 445 14.11 -11.03 -10.12
CA TYR A 445 15.22 -10.40 -9.39
C TYR A 445 15.00 -10.39 -7.87
N ILE A 446 13.89 -10.96 -7.38
CA ILE A 446 13.57 -10.98 -5.94
C ILE A 446 14.69 -11.58 -5.07
N GLY A 447 15.47 -12.52 -5.62
CA GLY A 447 16.61 -13.17 -4.95
C GLY A 447 17.73 -12.21 -4.52
N TYR A 448 17.80 -11.01 -5.08
CA TYR A 448 18.78 -9.99 -4.66
C TYR A 448 18.41 -9.33 -3.31
N SER A 449 17.17 -9.46 -2.84
CA SER A 449 16.70 -8.87 -1.57
C SER A 449 16.05 -9.87 -0.61
N ARG A 450 15.80 -11.11 -1.05
CA ARG A 450 15.14 -12.15 -0.26
C ARG A 450 15.85 -13.48 -0.45
N SER A 451 15.98 -14.23 0.64
CA SER A 451 16.58 -15.57 0.60
C SER A 451 15.63 -16.59 -0.03
N GLU A 452 16.18 -17.70 -0.50
CA GLU A 452 15.40 -18.84 -1.01
C GLU A 452 14.37 -19.35 0.00
N THR A 453 14.71 -19.35 1.30
CA THR A 453 13.77 -19.72 2.38
C THR A 453 12.57 -18.78 2.42
N MET A 454 12.79 -17.46 2.34
CA MET A 454 11.71 -16.48 2.32
C MET A 454 10.85 -16.62 1.06
N ILE A 455 11.48 -16.81 -0.10
CA ILE A 455 10.77 -17.02 -1.37
C ILE A 455 9.96 -18.33 -1.31
N GLY A 456 10.52 -19.39 -0.74
CA GLY A 456 9.83 -20.67 -0.50
C GLY A 456 8.58 -20.49 0.37
N LEU A 457 8.68 -19.74 1.47
CA LEU A 457 7.54 -19.42 2.32
C LEU A 457 6.47 -18.60 1.58
N MET A 458 6.87 -17.59 0.80
CA MET A 458 5.92 -16.80 -0.02
C MET A 458 5.16 -17.70 -1.00
N LYS A 459 5.85 -18.64 -1.65
CA LYS A 459 5.22 -19.63 -2.56
C LYS A 459 4.28 -20.57 -1.83
N GLN A 460 4.63 -21.02 -0.62
CA GLN A 460 3.74 -21.83 0.21
C GLN A 460 2.46 -21.09 0.57
N ILE A 461 2.56 -19.82 0.98
CA ILE A 461 1.39 -18.97 1.28
C ILE A 461 0.54 -18.78 0.02
N LYS A 462 1.16 -18.50 -1.13
CA LYS A 462 0.44 -18.37 -2.40
C LYS A 462 -0.30 -19.64 -2.79
N ASN A 463 0.34 -20.80 -2.68
CA ASN A 463 -0.29 -22.08 -3.00
C ASN A 463 -1.41 -22.44 -2.01
N LEU A 464 -1.32 -21.99 -0.75
CA LEU A 464 -2.37 -22.19 0.24
C LEU A 464 -3.64 -21.41 -0.13
N TYR A 465 -3.52 -20.13 -0.47
CA TYR A 465 -4.66 -19.28 -0.80
C TYR A 465 -5.12 -19.40 -2.26
N ASP A 466 -4.21 -19.72 -3.18
CA ASP A 466 -4.46 -19.80 -4.62
C ASP A 466 -3.83 -21.06 -5.24
N PRO A 467 -4.33 -22.26 -4.93
CA PRO A 467 -3.75 -23.51 -5.42
C PRO A 467 -3.83 -23.65 -6.95
N ASN A 468 -4.77 -22.96 -7.60
CA ASN A 468 -4.93 -22.95 -9.05
C ASN A 468 -4.07 -21.88 -9.74
N GLY A 469 -3.44 -20.98 -8.98
CA GLY A 469 -2.62 -19.89 -9.51
C GLY A 469 -3.40 -18.88 -10.34
N ILE A 470 -4.70 -18.72 -10.09
CA ILE A 470 -5.58 -17.88 -10.91
C ILE A 470 -5.48 -16.39 -10.57
N MET A 471 -5.06 -16.04 -9.35
CA MET A 471 -5.01 -14.66 -8.88
C MET A 471 -3.71 -13.98 -9.29
N ASN A 472 -3.79 -13.15 -10.32
CA ASN A 472 -2.71 -12.33 -10.88
C ASN A 472 -1.48 -13.16 -11.34
N PRO A 473 -1.68 -14.12 -12.27
CA PRO A 473 -0.63 -15.05 -12.69
C PRO A 473 0.56 -14.34 -13.35
N TYR A 474 1.67 -15.09 -13.46
CA TYR A 474 2.93 -14.66 -14.10
C TYR A 474 3.68 -13.52 -13.41
N LYS A 475 3.20 -13.03 -12.27
CA LYS A 475 3.74 -11.86 -11.56
C LYS A 475 4.17 -12.25 -10.14
N TYR A 476 5.01 -11.40 -9.54
CA TYR A 476 5.50 -11.51 -8.16
C TYR A 476 6.40 -12.73 -7.85
N ILE A 477 5.88 -13.96 -7.81
CA ILE A 477 6.61 -15.17 -7.34
C ILE A 477 6.35 -16.45 -8.15
#